data_AF-L7LKH9-F1
#
_entry.id   AF-L7LKH9-F1
#
_cell.length_a   1.000
_cell.length_b   1.000
_cell.length_c   1.000
_cell.angle_alpha   90.00
_cell.angle_beta   90.00
_cell.angle_gamma   90.00
#
_symmetry.space_group_name_H-M   'P 1'
#
loop_
_entity.id
_entity.type
_entity.pdbx_description
1 polymer ?
#
loop_
_entity_poly.entity_id
_entity_poly.type
_entity_poly.pdbx_seq_one_letter_code
_entity_poly.pdbx_strand_id
1 'polypeptide(L)' 'MKSRHRVKAHGEVFTPRHMVERMLDLVREDLETGTDFVDRTFLEPAAGDGNFLAANRQTAVRSG' A
#
# COMPACT_ATOMS: atom_id res chain seq x y z
N MET A 1 -9.30 9.96 -12.19
CA MET A 1 -9.58 9.16 -13.42
C MET A 1 -8.25 8.69 -13.98
N LYS A 2 -8.13 7.40 -14.35
CA LYS A 2 -6.88 6.82 -14.88
C LYS A 2 -6.74 7.19 -16.36
N SER A 3 -5.60 7.77 -16.78
CA SER A 3 -5.43 8.35 -18.12
C SER A 3 -4.47 7.54 -18.98
N ARG A 4 -4.95 7.01 -20.11
CA ARG A 4 -4.12 6.30 -21.10
C ARG A 4 -3.01 7.20 -21.68
N HIS A 5 -3.27 8.49 -21.81
CA HIS A 5 -2.28 9.45 -22.28
C HIS A 5 -1.10 9.53 -21.30
N ARG A 6 -1.38 9.62 -20.00
CA ARG A 6 -0.34 9.69 -18.98
C ARG A 6 0.48 8.41 -18.84
N VAL A 7 -0.13 7.24 -19.04
CA VAL A 7 0.60 5.97 -19.14
C VAL A 7 1.64 6.05 -20.27
N LYS A 8 1.23 6.49 -21.46
CA LYS A 8 2.11 6.54 -22.64
C LYS A 8 3.17 7.65 -22.55
N ALA A 9 2.81 8.83 -22.04
CA ALA A 9 3.67 10.00 -22.04
C ALA A 9 4.60 10.09 -20.81
N HIS A 10 4.18 9.53 -19.68
CA HIS A 10 4.89 9.68 -18.40
C HIS A 10 5.23 8.34 -17.73
N GLY A 11 4.88 7.21 -18.35
CA GLY A 11 5.07 5.90 -17.75
C GLY A 11 4.24 5.71 -16.47
N GLU A 12 3.11 6.39 -16.35
CA GLU A 12 2.26 6.28 -15.16
C GLU A 12 1.78 4.84 -14.99
N VAL A 13 2.03 4.26 -13.80
CA VAL A 13 1.65 2.90 -13.46
C VAL A 13 0.50 2.92 -12.47
N PHE A 14 -0.44 1.99 -12.63
CA PHE A 14 -1.59 1.87 -11.76
C PHE A 14 -1.63 0.51 -11.10
N THR A 15 -1.41 0.49 -9.80
CA THR A 15 -1.55 -0.71 -8.98
C THR A 15 -3.03 -0.85 -8.58
N PRO A 16 -3.76 -1.88 -9.05
CA PRO A 16 -5.14 -2.07 -8.67
C PRO A 16 -5.24 -2.52 -7.21
N ARG A 17 -6.34 -2.17 -6.55
CA ARG A 17 -6.55 -2.41 -5.10
C ARG A 17 -6.33 -3.87 -4.69
N HIS A 18 -6.86 -4.83 -5.44
CA HIS A 18 -6.72 -6.26 -5.12
C HIS A 18 -5.27 -6.77 -5.22
N MET A 19 -4.40 -6.10 -6.00
CA MET A 19 -2.96 -6.40 -5.99
C MET A 19 -2.30 -5.89 -4.72
N VAL A 20 -2.68 -4.68 -4.28
CA VAL A 20 -2.21 -4.11 -3.01
C VAL A 20 -2.59 -5.02 -1.85
N GLU A 21 -3.85 -5.46 -1.78
CA GLU A 21 -4.33 -6.39 -0.74
C GLU A 21 -3.52 -7.70 -0.73
N ARG A 22 -3.30 -8.32 -1.89
CA ARG A 22 -2.47 -9.53 -2.00
C ARG A 22 -1.03 -9.32 -1.55
N MET A 23 -0.45 -8.14 -1.78
CA MET A 23 0.92 -7.83 -1.35
C MET A 23 1.00 -7.60 0.16
N LEU A 24 -0.03 -7.03 0.76
CA LEU A 24 -0.11 -6.88 2.22
C LEU A 24 -0.33 -8.22 2.92
N ASP A 25 -1.08 -9.14 2.30
CA ASP A 25 -1.25 -10.49 2.83
C ASP A 25 0.07 -11.25 3.00
N LEU A 26 1.08 -10.96 2.16
CA LEU A 26 2.41 -11.60 2.26
C LEU A 26 3.16 -11.22 3.54
N VAL A 27 2.83 -10.08 4.14
CA VAL A 27 3.50 -9.53 5.33
C VAL A 27 2.50 -9.33 6.49
N ARG A 28 1.34 -10.00 6.41
CA ARG A 28 0.23 -9.80 7.35
C ARG A 28 0.62 -10.05 8.80
N GLU A 29 1.43 -11.08 9.06
CA GLU A 29 1.88 -11.41 10.42
C GLU A 29 2.69 -10.26 11.05
N ASP A 30 3.57 -9.64 10.27
CA ASP A 30 4.36 -8.47 10.71
C ASP A 30 3.49 -7.23 10.91
N LEU A 31 2.42 -7.08 10.12
CA LEU A 31 1.51 -5.94 10.16
C LEU A 31 0.44 -6.05 11.26
N GLU A 32 0.00 -7.26 11.61
CA GLU A 32 -1.14 -7.44 12.53
C GLU A 32 -0.70 -7.95 13.91
N THR A 33 0.32 -8.81 13.96
CA THR A 33 0.73 -9.51 15.20
C THR A 33 2.16 -9.23 15.61
N GLY A 34 2.93 -8.52 14.78
CA GLY A 34 4.32 -8.17 15.07
C GLY A 34 4.42 -7.24 16.28
N THR A 35 5.29 -7.59 17.23
CA THR A 35 5.63 -6.75 18.39
C THR A 35 6.06 -5.35 17.93
N ASP A 36 5.67 -4.30 18.64
CA ASP A 36 6.01 -2.89 18.36
C ASP A 36 5.50 -2.33 17.01
N PHE A 37 4.43 -2.92 16.43
CA PHE A 37 3.86 -2.43 15.17
C PHE A 37 3.52 -0.93 15.18
N VAL A 38 2.99 -0.44 16.30
CA VAL A 38 2.58 0.96 16.47
C VAL A 38 3.75 1.94 16.36
N ASP A 39 4.97 1.49 16.65
CA ASP A 39 6.19 2.29 16.59
C ASP A 39 6.96 2.10 15.28
N ARG A 40 6.50 1.22 14.37
CA ARG A 40 7.15 0.98 13.08
C ARG A 40 6.92 2.14 12.11
N THR A 41 7.99 2.47 11.38
CA THR A 41 7.94 3.42 10.27
C THR A 41 7.89 2.68 8.94
N PHE A 42 7.02 3.15 8.02
CA PHE A 42 6.89 2.61 6.67
C PHE A 42 7.47 3.58 5.64
N LEU A 43 8.24 3.05 4.69
CA LEU A 43 8.79 3.80 3.57
C LEU A 43 8.21 3.28 2.25
N GLU A 44 7.57 4.17 1.49
CA GLU A 44 7.13 3.93 0.12
C GLU A 44 7.84 4.96 -0.79
N PRO A 45 8.95 4.58 -1.47
CA PRO A 45 9.73 5.50 -2.32
C PRO A 45 9.12 5.79 -3.70
N ALA A 46 8.13 5.00 -4.13
CA ALA A 46 7.38 5.10 -5.38
C ALA A 46 5.87 5.27 -5.14
N ALA A 47 5.50 6.05 -4.11
CA ALA A 47 4.14 6.06 -3.56
C ALA A 47 3.05 6.31 -4.60
N GLY A 48 3.31 7.08 -5.65
CA GLY A 48 2.31 7.43 -6.66
C GLY A 48 1.06 8.01 -5.99
N ASP A 49 -0.07 7.32 -6.12
CA ASP A 49 -1.35 7.67 -5.46
C ASP A 49 -1.41 7.33 -3.95
N GLY A 50 -0.35 6.76 -3.38
CA GLY A 50 -0.26 6.39 -1.98
C GLY A 50 -1.01 5.10 -1.60
N ASN A 51 -1.29 4.22 -2.57
CA ASN A 51 -2.18 3.07 -2.37
C ASN A 51 -1.75 2.14 -1.22
N PHE A 52 -0.45 1.87 -1.06
CA PHE A 52 0.07 1.02 0.01
C PHE A 52 -0.02 1.70 1.38
N LEU A 53 0.29 3.00 1.46
CA LEU A 53 0.21 3.76 2.72
C LEU A 53 -1.25 3.89 3.21
N ALA A 54 -2.18 4.15 2.30
CA ALA A 54 -3.60 4.21 2.62
C ALA A 54 -4.12 2.84 3.10
N ALA A 55 -3.70 1.76 2.46
CA ALA A 55 -4.08 0.40 2.85
C ALA A 55 -3.49 -0.02 4.20
N ASN A 56 -2.21 0.27 4.46
CA ASN A 56 -1.56 -0.01 5.76
C ASN A 56 -2.28 0.68 6.93
N ARG A 57 -2.71 1.93 6.76
CA ARG A 57 -3.51 2.64 7.77
C ARG A 57 -4.83 1.92 8.05
N GLN A 58 -5.49 1.40 7.00
CA GLN A 58 -6.75 0.67 7.16
C GLN A 58 -6.54 -0.66 7.91
N THR A 59 -5.44 -1.36 7.64
CA THR A 59 -5.07 -2.60 8.35
C THR A 59 -4.80 -2.31 9.82
N ALA A 60 -4.01 -1.28 10.14
CA ALA A 60 -3.74 -0.87 11.52
C ALA A 60 -5.01 -0.57 12.34
N VAL A 61 -6.03 0.04 11.73
CA VAL A 61 -7.33 0.34 12.39
C VAL A 61 -8.17 -0.91 12.62
N ARG A 62 -7.97 -2.00 11.87
CA ARG A 62 -8.73 -3.25 12.04
C ARG A 62 -8.17 -4.17 13.13
N SER A 63 -6.90 -4.01 13.46
CA SER A 63 -6.19 -4.85 14.43
C SER A 63 -6.27 -4.33 15.87
N GLY A 64 -6.85 -3.15 16.10
CA GLY A 64 -7.14 -2.58 17.43
C GLY A 64 -8.62 -2.64 17.76
#